data_AF-A0A9X2E140-F1
#
_entry.id   AF-A0A9X2E140-F1
#
_cell.length_a   1.000
_cell.length_b   1.000
_cell.length_c   1.000
_cell.angle_alpha   90.00
_cell.angle_beta   90.00
_cell.angle_gamma   90.00
#
_symmetry.space_group_name_H-M   'P 1'
#
loop_
_entity.id
_entity.type
_entity.pdbx_description
1 polymer ?
#
loop_
_entity_poly.entity_id
_entity_poly.type
_entity_poly.pdbx_seq_one_letter_code
_entity_poly.pdbx_strand_id
1 'polypeptide(L)'
;MDRIELARTLHEMGRGALSDAVTRAVNRGDLAVVPLPVRSATHETVRRSGRRRRTVDAVVETTGVNAWLLDDDTAVALARGGILLRDPVDRVFSAPTVDELSAARDATALGGYLADAEELVATVLGTPPIASS
;
A
#
# COMPACT_ATOMS: atom_id res chain seq x y z
N MET A 1 18.83 8.86 -1.14
CA MET A 1 17.71 8.68 -2.08
C MET A 1 16.91 9.95 -2.14
N ASP A 2 16.42 10.31 -3.32
CA ASP A 2 15.48 11.42 -3.45
C ASP A 2 14.03 10.99 -3.15
N ARG A 3 13.11 11.96 -3.12
CA ARG A 3 11.69 11.75 -2.78
C ARG A 3 11.00 10.76 -3.72
N ILE A 4 11.31 10.78 -5.01
CA ILE A 4 10.66 9.93 -6.02
C ILE A 4 11.21 8.52 -5.91
N GLU A 5 12.51 8.37 -5.69
CA GLU A 5 13.15 7.07 -5.43
C GLU A 5 12.54 6.40 -4.21
N LEU A 6 12.40 7.13 -3.09
CA LEU A 6 11.78 6.59 -1.86
C LEU A 6 10.34 6.13 -2.09
N ALA A 7 9.52 6.95 -2.76
CA ALA A 7 8.13 6.60 -3.08
C ALA A 7 8.06 5.35 -3.98
N ARG A 8 8.97 5.23 -4.96
CA ARG A 8 9.04 4.06 -5.84
C ARG A 8 9.39 2.79 -5.06
N THR A 9 10.44 2.84 -4.24
CA THR A 9 10.90 1.70 -3.44
C THR A 9 9.78 1.22 -2.51
N LEU A 10 9.12 2.14 -1.80
CA LEU A 10 7.96 1.82 -0.96
C LEU A 10 6.83 1.18 -1.76
N HIS A 11 6.46 1.75 -2.91
CA HIS A 11 5.40 1.22 -3.74
C HIS A 11 5.71 -0.19 -4.27
N GLU A 12 6.96 -0.47 -4.64
CA GLU A 12 7.42 -1.80 -5.06
C GLU A 12 7.43 -2.80 -3.90
N MET A 13 7.99 -2.43 -2.75
CA MET A 13 7.98 -3.28 -1.54
C MET A 13 6.57 -3.63 -1.10
N GLY A 14 5.66 -2.65 -1.11
CA GLY A 14 4.26 -2.82 -0.75
C GLY A 14 3.56 -3.90 -1.57
N ARG A 15 3.91 -4.06 -2.85
CA ARG A 15 3.32 -5.09 -3.74
C ARG A 15 3.91 -6.48 -3.53
N GLY A 16 5.00 -6.61 -2.80
CA GLY A 16 5.74 -7.85 -2.61
C GLY A 16 5.97 -8.16 -1.13
N ALA A 17 7.26 -8.15 -0.74
CA ALA A 17 7.72 -8.64 0.56
C ALA A 17 7.02 -7.97 1.75
N LEU A 18 6.69 -6.69 1.66
CA LEU A 18 6.05 -5.96 2.76
C LEU A 18 4.59 -6.40 2.96
N SER A 19 3.80 -6.56 1.89
CA SER A 19 2.43 -7.10 2.00
C SER A 19 2.41 -8.51 2.58
N ASP A 20 3.38 -9.35 2.21
CA ASP A 20 3.53 -10.70 2.77
C ASP A 20 3.92 -10.65 4.26
N ALA A 21 4.86 -9.78 4.64
CA ALA A 21 5.26 -9.59 6.03
C ALA A 21 4.10 -9.13 6.90
N VAL A 22 3.34 -8.12 6.46
CA VAL A 22 2.16 -7.63 7.18
C VAL A 22 1.09 -8.70 7.30
N THR A 23 0.80 -9.43 6.22
CA THR A 23 -0.16 -10.54 6.28
C THR A 23 0.24 -11.58 7.32
N ARG A 24 1.53 -11.95 7.40
CA ARG A 24 2.02 -12.89 8.41
C ARG A 24 1.95 -12.32 9.82
N ALA A 25 2.37 -11.08 10.04
CA ALA A 25 2.36 -10.43 11.34
C ALA A 25 0.93 -10.31 11.90
N VAL A 26 -0.03 -9.92 11.06
CA VAL A 26 -1.45 -9.86 11.42
C VAL A 26 -2.00 -11.22 11.80
N ASN A 27 -1.70 -12.26 11.02
CA ASN A 27 -2.17 -13.62 11.31
C ASN A 27 -1.57 -14.20 12.61
N ARG A 28 -0.38 -13.75 13.03
CA ARG A 28 0.21 -14.11 14.33
C ARG A 28 -0.33 -13.28 15.50
N GLY A 29 -0.99 -12.15 15.22
CA GLY A 29 -1.45 -11.20 16.22
C GLY A 29 -0.37 -10.19 16.66
N ASP A 30 0.76 -10.12 15.96
CA ASP A 30 1.87 -9.21 16.29
C ASP A 30 1.60 -7.78 15.83
N LEU A 31 0.71 -7.62 14.84
CA LEU A 31 0.41 -6.34 14.21
C LEU A 31 -1.08 -6.04 14.28
N ALA A 32 -1.42 -4.89 14.87
CA ALA A 32 -2.78 -4.38 14.87
C ALA A 32 -3.14 -3.81 13.49
N VAL A 33 -4.38 -4.04 13.07
CA VAL A 33 -4.96 -3.51 11.84
C VAL A 33 -6.28 -2.85 12.11
N VAL A 34 -6.62 -1.88 11.27
CA VAL A 34 -7.89 -1.19 11.30
C VAL A 34 -8.69 -1.49 10.02
N PRO A 35 -10.02 -1.62 10.11
CA PRO A 35 -10.87 -1.75 8.94
C PRO A 35 -11.03 -0.38 8.26
N LEU A 36 -10.60 -0.25 7.01
CA LEU A 36 -10.66 0.99 6.23
C LEU A 36 -11.60 0.87 5.01
N PRO A 37 -12.23 1.98 4.59
CA PRO A 37 -12.89 2.06 3.28
C PRO A 37 -11.83 2.21 2.18
N VAL A 38 -11.84 1.33 1.19
CA VAL A 38 -10.84 1.30 0.11
C VAL A 38 -11.49 1.28 -1.26
N ARG A 39 -11.05 2.18 -2.13
CA ARG A 39 -11.42 2.26 -3.53
C ARG A 39 -10.38 1.53 -4.39
N SER A 40 -10.86 0.59 -5.19
CA SER A 40 -10.04 -0.14 -6.16
C SER A 40 -10.57 0.07 -7.58
N ALA A 41 -9.66 0.31 -8.51
CA ALA A 41 -9.99 0.24 -9.93
C ALA A 41 -10.10 -1.24 -10.32
N THR A 42 -11.25 -1.64 -10.83
CA THR A 42 -11.47 -2.96 -11.41
C THR A 42 -11.71 -2.82 -12.91
N HIS A 43 -11.14 -3.74 -13.68
CA HIS A 43 -11.39 -3.81 -15.12
C HIS A 43 -12.57 -4.74 -15.34
N GLU A 44 -13.76 -4.18 -15.56
CA GLU A 44 -14.92 -4.99 -15.89
C GLU A 44 -14.87 -5.37 -17.38
N THR A 45 -14.74 -6.67 -17.65
CA THR A 45 -14.79 -7.19 -19.02
C THR A 45 -16.22 -7.49 -19.42
N VAL A 46 -16.91 -6.51 -20.02
CA VAL A 46 -18.27 -6.70 -20.53
C VAL A 46 -18.24 -7.59 -21.78
N ARG A 47 -18.72 -8.84 -21.66
CA ARG A 47 -18.92 -9.74 -22.81
C ARG A 47 -20.23 -9.39 -23.53
N ARG A 48 -20.17 -8.58 -24.61
CA ARG A 48 -21.26 -8.54 -25.60
C ARG A 48 -21.09 -9.69 -26.60
N SER A 49 -22.12 -10.50 -26.77
CA SER A 49 -22.26 -11.45 -27.87
C SER A 49 -22.15 -10.70 -29.21
N GLY A 50 -21.01 -10.84 -29.89
CA GLY A 50 -20.76 -10.22 -31.20
C GLY A 50 -19.67 -9.15 -31.21
N ARG A 51 -18.43 -9.60 -31.41
CA ARG A 51 -17.34 -8.91 -32.14
C ARG A 51 -16.68 -7.62 -31.62
N ARG A 52 -16.97 -7.09 -30.42
CA ARG A 52 -16.08 -6.05 -29.84
C ARG A 52 -16.04 -6.10 -28.31
N ARG A 53 -14.88 -6.47 -27.74
CA ARG A 53 -14.60 -6.34 -26.30
C ARG A 53 -14.32 -4.85 -26.03
N ARG A 54 -15.06 -4.25 -25.10
CA ARG A 54 -14.78 -2.91 -24.56
C ARG A 54 -14.45 -3.10 -23.07
N THR A 55 -13.25 -2.72 -22.67
CA THR A 55 -12.89 -2.63 -21.25
C THR A 55 -13.48 -1.33 -20.73
N VAL A 56 -14.21 -1.38 -19.62
CA VAL A 56 -14.64 -0.20 -18.88
C VAL A 56 -13.92 -0.25 -17.55
N ASP A 57 -13.24 0.84 -17.20
CA ASP A 57 -12.67 0.99 -15.88
C ASP A 57 -13.81 1.33 -14.92
N ALA A 58 -14.08 0.40 -14.00
CA ALA A 58 -15.06 0.59 -12.94
C ALA A 58 -14.31 0.83 -11.64
N VAL A 59 -14.88 1.66 -10.79
CA VAL A 59 -14.34 1.97 -9.46
C VAL A 59 -15.24 1.28 -8.45
N VAL A 60 -14.66 0.37 -7.65
CA VAL A 60 -15.37 -0.34 -6.59
C VAL A 60 -14.85 0.12 -5.24
N GLU A 61 -15.76 0.60 -4.41
CA GLU A 61 -15.48 0.86 -3.00
C GLU A 61 -15.77 -0.40 -2.17
N THR A 62 -14.78 -0.80 -1.38
CA THR A 62 -14.83 -1.95 -0.47
C THR A 62 -14.69 -1.43 0.94
N THR A 63 -15.67 -1.70 1.79
CA THR A 63 -15.63 -1.33 3.21
C THR A 63 -15.02 -2.46 4.04
N GLY A 64 -14.26 -2.11 5.08
CA GLY A 64 -13.73 -3.08 6.03
C GLY A 64 -12.44 -3.77 5.61
N VAL A 65 -11.63 -3.15 4.74
CA VAL A 65 -10.32 -3.69 4.38
C VAL A 65 -9.36 -3.50 5.55
N ASN A 66 -8.89 -4.61 6.12
CA ASN A 66 -7.90 -4.58 7.19
C ASN A 66 -6.56 -4.07 6.65
N ALA A 67 -6.10 -2.96 7.24
CA ALA A 67 -4.84 -2.34 6.88
C ALA A 67 -4.04 -1.95 8.13
N TRP A 68 -2.73 -1.99 8.02
CA TRP A 68 -1.83 -1.41 9.01
C TRP A 68 -1.60 0.07 8.67
N LEU A 69 -1.80 0.95 9.63
CA LEU A 69 -1.54 2.38 9.45
C LEU A 69 -0.05 2.63 9.68
N LEU A 70 0.61 3.18 8.66
CA LEU A 70 1.99 3.67 8.80
C LEU A 70 1.99 5.06 9.46
N ASP A 71 0.90 5.81 9.26
CA ASP A 71 0.75 7.15 9.79
C ASP A 71 -0.73 7.51 9.92
N ASP A 72 -1.16 7.68 11.18
CA ASP A 72 -2.53 8.04 11.56
C ASP A 72 -2.89 9.48 11.17
N ASP A 73 -1.92 10.40 11.21
CA ASP A 73 -2.12 11.82 10.95
C ASP A 73 -2.17 12.10 9.44
N THR A 74 -1.30 11.44 8.68
CA THR A 74 -1.16 11.75 7.25
C THR A 74 -1.98 10.83 6.36
N ALA A 75 -2.40 9.67 6.86
CA ALA A 75 -3.27 8.73 6.17
C ALA A 75 -2.62 7.91 5.03
N VAL A 76 -1.44 7.36 5.34
CA VAL A 76 -0.85 6.25 4.57
C VAL A 76 -1.13 4.94 5.30
N ALA A 77 -1.62 3.94 4.57
CA ALA A 77 -1.88 2.62 5.10
C ALA A 77 -1.26 1.55 4.20
N LEU A 78 -1.09 0.35 4.73
CA LEU A 78 -0.72 -0.83 3.96
C LEU A 78 -1.78 -1.90 4.17
N ALA A 79 -2.38 -2.33 3.07
CA ALA A 79 -3.31 -3.46 3.05
C ALA A 79 -2.72 -4.61 2.23
N ARG A 80 -3.43 -5.74 2.21
CA ARG A 80 -3.13 -6.84 1.30
C ARG A 80 -3.25 -6.33 -0.15
N GLY A 81 -2.10 -6.21 -0.82
CA GLY A 81 -2.01 -5.72 -2.20
C GLY A 81 -1.27 -4.40 -2.38
N GLY A 82 -0.85 -3.73 -1.31
CA GLY A 82 0.08 -2.61 -1.38
C GLY A 82 -0.27 -1.42 -0.51
N ILE A 83 0.47 -0.33 -0.76
CA ILE A 83 0.32 0.94 -0.08
C ILE A 83 -0.98 1.61 -0.54
N LEU A 84 -1.64 2.25 0.40
CA LEU A 84 -2.84 3.03 0.22
C LEU A 84 -2.61 4.45 0.72
N LEU A 85 -3.16 5.41 -0.01
CA LEU A 85 -3.20 6.81 0.39
C LEU A 85 -4.67 7.20 0.55
N ARG A 86 -5.00 7.91 1.64
CA ARG A 86 -6.35 8.41 1.86
C ARG A 86 -6.56 9.76 1.21
N ASP A 87 -7.65 9.83 0.46
CA ASP A 87 -8.10 11.04 -0.20
C ASP A 87 -8.49 12.08 0.88
N PRO A 88 -7.99 13.32 0.79
CA PRO A 88 -8.27 14.34 1.80
C PRO A 88 -9.72 14.82 1.79
N VAL A 89 -10.45 14.66 0.68
CA VAL A 89 -11.83 15.13 0.50
C VAL A 89 -12.82 14.14 1.09
N ASP A 90 -12.84 12.90 0.59
CA ASP A 90 -13.84 11.90 0.96
C ASP A 90 -13.35 10.92 2.04
N ARG A 91 -12.07 11.01 2.42
CA ARG A 91 -11.44 10.19 3.46
C ARG A 91 -11.37 8.70 3.12
N VAL A 92 -11.58 8.30 1.86
CA VAL A 92 -11.46 6.93 1.36
C VAL A 92 -10.02 6.65 0.91
N PHE A 93 -9.54 5.43 1.17
CA PHE A 93 -8.20 5.01 0.77
C PHE A 93 -8.18 4.46 -0.66
N SER A 94 -7.12 4.70 -1.41
CA SER A 94 -6.89 4.07 -2.73
C SER A 94 -5.42 3.77 -2.95
N ALA A 95 -5.10 2.83 -3.84
CA ALA A 95 -3.72 2.58 -4.24
C ALA A 95 -3.18 3.79 -5.04
N PRO A 96 -2.18 4.52 -4.53
CA PRO A 96 -1.61 5.67 -5.23
C PRO A 96 -0.62 5.22 -6.30
N THR A 97 -0.43 6.04 -7.32
CA THR A 97 0.76 6.00 -8.18
C THR A 97 2.01 6.47 -7.40
N VAL A 98 3.20 6.20 -7.94
CA VAL A 98 4.46 6.70 -7.36
C VAL A 98 4.47 8.23 -7.28
N ASP A 99 3.97 8.90 -8.32
CA ASP A 99 3.92 10.36 -8.38
C ASP A 99 2.99 10.92 -7.30
N GLU A 100 1.79 10.33 -7.14
CA GLU A 100 0.84 10.72 -6.09
C GLU A 100 1.42 10.50 -4.69
N LEU A 101 2.08 9.37 -4.45
CA LEU A 101 2.73 9.10 -3.17
C LEU A 101 3.86 10.10 -2.89
N SER A 102 4.69 10.40 -3.89
CA SER A 102 5.79 11.36 -3.76
C SER A 102 5.31 12.82 -3.62
N ALA A 103 4.14 13.14 -4.15
CA ALA A 103 3.54 14.46 -4.01
C ALA A 103 2.89 14.62 -2.63
N ALA A 104 2.31 13.54 -2.09
CA ALA A 104 1.63 13.55 -0.80
C ALA A 104 2.60 13.66 0.38
N ARG A 105 3.85 13.22 0.24
CA ARG A 105 4.82 13.15 1.34
C ARG A 105 6.18 13.70 0.96
N ASP A 106 6.86 14.31 1.91
CA ASP A 106 8.24 14.74 1.74
C ASP A 106 9.22 13.55 1.86
N ALA A 107 10.49 13.80 1.53
CA ALA A 107 11.53 12.78 1.56
C ALA A 107 11.81 12.24 2.96
N THR A 108 11.63 13.06 4.01
CA THR A 108 11.89 12.66 5.39
C THR A 108 10.84 11.66 5.87
N ALA A 109 9.56 11.95 5.63
CA ALA A 109 8.46 11.05 5.97
C ALA A 109 8.55 9.73 5.19
N LEU A 110 8.79 9.79 3.88
CA LEU A 110 8.97 8.58 3.06
C LEU A 110 10.18 7.74 3.51
N GLY A 111 11.26 8.39 3.94
CA GLY A 111 12.42 7.70 4.51
C GLY A 111 12.09 6.97 5.81
N GLY A 112 11.29 7.60 6.69
CA GLY A 112 10.79 6.97 7.91
C GLY A 112 9.93 5.74 7.62
N TYR A 113 8.94 5.87 6.73
CA TYR A 113 8.09 4.74 6.34
C TYR A 113 8.87 3.58 5.72
N LEU A 114 9.92 3.88 4.95
CA LEU A 114 10.78 2.86 4.38
C LEU A 114 11.55 2.10 5.46
N ALA A 115 12.12 2.81 6.44
CA ALA A 115 12.83 2.19 7.57
C ALA A 115 11.90 1.28 8.38
N ASP A 116 10.69 1.75 8.72
CA ASP A 116 9.69 0.96 9.45
C ASP A 116 9.29 -0.30 8.65
N ALA A 117 9.11 -0.15 7.34
CA ALA A 117 8.80 -1.26 6.44
C ALA A 117 9.94 -2.30 6.37
N GLU A 118 11.19 -1.86 6.27
CA GLU A 118 12.37 -2.72 6.25
C GLU A 118 12.52 -3.48 7.59
N GLU A 119 12.35 -2.79 8.73
CA GLU A 119 12.40 -3.41 10.05
C GLU A 119 11.32 -4.49 10.21
N LEU A 120 10.10 -4.20 9.77
CA LEU A 120 8.99 -5.15 9.82
C LEU A 120 9.27 -6.39 8.96
N VAL A 121 9.76 -6.19 7.73
CA VAL A 121 10.14 -7.29 6.84
C VAL A 121 11.26 -8.13 7.46
N ALA A 122 12.30 -7.50 8.01
CA ALA A 122 13.41 -8.18 8.67
C ALA A 122 12.92 -9.00 9.87
N THR A 123 12.10 -8.40 10.73
CA THR A 123 11.53 -9.04 11.92
C THR A 123 10.63 -10.23 11.57
N VAL A 124 9.78 -10.08 10.54
CA VAL A 124 8.80 -11.10 10.18
C VAL A 124 9.41 -12.23 9.35
N LEU A 125 10.35 -11.92 8.46
CA LEU A 125 10.99 -12.89 7.57
C LEU A 125 12.29 -13.46 8.13
N GLY A 126 12.78 -12.94 9.27
CA GLY A 126 14.03 -13.36 9.89
C GLY A 126 15.26 -13.04 9.04
N THR A 127 15.21 -12.00 8.20
CA THR A 127 16.40 -11.57 7.46
C THR A 127 17.27 -10.77 8.42
N PRO A 128 18.47 -11.24 8.79
CA PRO A 128 19.34 -10.49 9.69
C PRO A 128 19.68 -9.14 9.05
N PRO A 129 19.83 -8.06 9.85
CA PRO A 129 20.25 -6.78 9.32
C PRO A 129 21.55 -6.97 8.54
N ILE A 130 21.61 -6.45 7.31
CA ILE A 130 22.85 -6.41 6.54
C ILE A 130 23.75 -5.45 7.32
N ALA A 131 24.61 -6.03 8.17
CA ALA A 131 25.64 -5.30 8.88
C ALA A 131 26.52 -4.63 7.82
N SER A 132 26.38 -3.32 7.68
CA SER A 132 27.30 -2.50 6.90
C SER A 132 28.65 -2.58 7.60
N SER A 133 29.61 -3.23 6.94
CA SER A 133 31.03 -3.28 7.33
C SER A 133 31.79 -2.13 6.69
#